data_AF-A0AA38LBS7-F1
#
_entry.id   AF-A0AA38LBS7-F1
#
_cell.length_a   1.000
_cell.length_b   1.000
_cell.length_c   1.000
_cell.angle_alpha   90.00
_cell.angle_beta   90.00
_cell.angle_gamma   90.00
#
_symmetry.space_group_name_H-M   'P 1'
#
loop_
_entity.id
_entity.type
_entity.pdbx_description
1 polymer ?
#
loop_
_entity_poly.entity_id
_entity_poly.type
_entity_poly.pdbx_seq_one_letter_code
_entity_poly.pdbx_strand_id
1 'polypeptide(L)'
;SWQKIITEANDNSFTHAQNLGIPLRLGIIPDYVADHLQRWANMREFFVSLDNMEIHVSKLMTNLNGSAICIITNIALKWAVNLARKQTLQSVFLWPMSVTNFSILYHPNT
;
A
#
# COMPACT_ATOMS: atom_id res chain seq x y z
N SER A 1 0.80 -12.16 14.79
CA SER A 1 1.43 -11.40 13.69
C SER A 1 0.45 -11.33 12.52
N TRP A 2 0.30 -10.18 11.86
CA TRP A 2 -0.54 -10.03 10.67
C TRP A 2 -0.05 -10.86 9.47
N GLN A 3 1.25 -11.20 9.44
CA GLN A 3 1.75 -12.20 8.49
C GLN A 3 1.02 -13.53 8.68
N LYS A 4 0.73 -13.93 9.93
CA LYS A 4 -0.07 -15.12 10.23
C LYS A 4 -1.51 -14.95 9.72
N ILE A 5 -2.14 -13.78 9.88
CA ILE A 5 -3.49 -13.50 9.36
C ILE A 5 -3.55 -13.54 7.82
N ILE A 6 -2.60 -12.93 7.11
CA ILE A 6 -2.58 -12.93 5.63
C ILE A 6 -2.21 -14.31 5.08
N THR A 7 -1.32 -15.04 5.76
CA THR A 7 -0.88 -16.38 5.34
C THR A 7 -1.92 -17.45 5.68
N GLU A 8 -2.62 -17.33 6.82
CA GLU A 8 -3.73 -18.23 7.21
C GLU A 8 -5.04 -17.85 6.54
N ALA A 9 -5.21 -16.59 6.10
CA ALA A 9 -6.42 -16.18 5.40
C ALA A 9 -6.66 -17.04 4.17
N ASN A 10 -5.61 -17.51 3.45
CA ASN A 10 -5.62 -18.44 2.30
C ASN A 10 -6.68 -18.20 1.19
N ASP A 11 -7.49 -17.18 1.37
CA ASP A 11 -8.60 -16.77 0.55
C ASP A 11 -8.02 -15.67 -0.29
N ASN A 12 -7.51 -16.09 -1.44
CA ASN A 12 -7.18 -15.15 -2.49
C ASN A 12 -8.48 -14.42 -2.84
N SER A 13 -8.72 -13.26 -2.22
CA SER A 13 -9.94 -12.47 -2.40
C SER A 13 -10.13 -12.02 -3.85
N PHE A 14 -9.14 -12.26 -4.71
CA PHE A 14 -9.18 -12.01 -6.15
C PHE A 14 -9.55 -13.24 -7.00
N THR A 15 -9.83 -14.40 -6.39
CA THR A 15 -10.20 -15.63 -7.09
C THR A 15 -11.37 -15.41 -8.05
N HIS A 16 -12.40 -14.68 -7.63
CA HIS A 16 -13.53 -14.36 -8.50
C HIS A 16 -13.11 -13.56 -9.74
N ALA A 17 -12.29 -12.51 -9.57
CA ALA A 17 -11.79 -11.69 -10.68
C ALA A 17 -10.88 -12.50 -11.62
N GLN A 18 -10.03 -13.36 -11.07
CA GLN A 18 -9.16 -14.26 -11.85
C GLN A 18 -9.97 -15.28 -12.66
N ASN A 19 -11.04 -15.82 -12.09
CA ASN A 19 -11.97 -16.71 -12.80
C ASN A 19 -12.70 -16.00 -13.95
N LEU A 20 -12.85 -14.68 -13.89
CA LEU A 20 -13.35 -13.84 -14.99
C LEU A 20 -12.25 -13.51 -16.03
N GLY A 21 -11.04 -14.06 -15.90
CA GLY A 21 -9.91 -13.82 -16.79
C GLY A 21 -9.18 -12.50 -16.54
N ILE A 22 -9.44 -11.81 -15.42
CA ILE A 22 -8.73 -10.58 -15.07
C ILE A 22 -7.32 -10.97 -14.58
N PRO A 23 -6.24 -10.45 -15.21
CA PRO A 23 -4.87 -10.87 -14.92
C PRO A 23 -4.34 -10.20 -13.64
N LEU A 24 -4.93 -10.53 -12.49
CA LEU A 24 -4.59 -9.96 -11.19
C LEU A 24 -3.66 -10.91 -10.41
N ARG A 25 -2.61 -10.36 -9.81
CA ARG A 25 -1.62 -11.11 -9.02
C ARG A 25 -1.49 -10.48 -7.63
N LEU A 26 -1.53 -11.32 -6.60
CA LEU A 26 -1.24 -10.88 -5.23
C LEU A 26 0.27 -10.86 -5.01
N GLY A 27 0.79 -9.74 -4.50
CA GLY A 27 2.17 -9.59 -4.06
C GLY A 27 2.22 -9.37 -2.56
N ILE A 28 3.15 -10.04 -1.87
CA ILE A 28 3.42 -9.84 -0.44
C ILE A 28 4.72 -9.06 -0.29
N ILE A 29 4.69 -7.98 0.48
CA ILE A 29 5.85 -7.15 0.79
C ILE A 29 6.00 -7.01 2.32
N PRO A 30 7.24 -6.94 2.85
CA PRO A 30 7.45 -6.64 4.26
C PRO A 30 6.92 -5.25 4.62
N ASP A 31 6.25 -5.12 5.76
CA ASP A 31 5.64 -3.87 6.23
C ASP A 31 6.52 -3.07 7.20
N TYR A 32 7.75 -3.55 7.48
CA TYR A 32 8.73 -2.96 8.42
C TYR A 32 8.20 -2.70 9.84
N VAL A 33 7.03 -3.27 10.18
CA VAL A 33 6.45 -3.16 11.51
C VAL A 33 7.16 -4.14 12.43
N ALA A 34 7.70 -3.66 13.55
CA ALA A 34 8.30 -4.54 14.54
C ALA A 34 7.25 -5.52 15.10
N ASP A 35 7.62 -6.80 15.26
CA ASP A 35 6.68 -7.86 15.67
C ASP A 35 5.96 -7.59 17.00
N HIS A 36 6.61 -6.84 17.89
CA HIS A 36 6.08 -6.48 19.21
C HIS A 36 5.29 -5.17 19.22
N LEU A 37 5.24 -4.43 18.10
CA LEU A 37 4.54 -3.16 18.04
C LEU A 37 3.03 -3.38 18.02
N GLN A 38 2.35 -2.98 19.09
CA GLN A 38 0.89 -2.85 19.07
C GLN A 38 0.48 -1.65 18.23
N ARG A 39 0.16 -1.89 16.96
CA ARG A 39 -0.14 -0.85 15.95
C ARG A 39 -1.19 0.16 16.40
N TRP A 40 -2.27 -0.30 17.01
CA TRP A 40 -3.37 0.59 17.43
C TRP A 40 -3.00 1.49 18.61
N ALA A 41 -2.22 0.97 19.55
CA ALA A 41 -1.72 1.76 20.68
C ALA A 41 -0.56 2.69 20.28
N ASN A 42 0.11 2.40 19.15
CA ASN A 42 1.33 3.10 18.69
C ASN A 42 1.17 3.50 17.21
N MET A 43 0.08 4.21 16.90
CA MET A 43 -0.26 4.55 15.52
C MET A 43 0.84 5.36 14.82
N ARG A 44 1.53 6.24 15.56
CA ARG A 44 2.60 7.06 15.01
C ARG A 44 3.77 6.20 14.54
N GLU A 45 4.27 5.33 15.41
CA GLU A 45 5.36 4.39 15.12
C GLU A 45 4.98 3.46 13.98
N PHE A 46 3.72 3.02 13.95
CA PHE A 46 3.19 2.23 12.84
C PHE A 46 3.26 3.01 11.52
N PHE A 47 2.73 4.23 11.43
CA PHE A 47 2.81 5.02 10.19
C PHE A 47 4.26 5.31 9.76
N VAL A 48 5.16 5.62 10.71
CA VAL A 48 6.59 5.80 10.43
C VAL A 48 7.22 4.53 9.87
N SER A 49 6.84 3.34 10.36
CA SER A 49 7.35 2.09 9.80
C SER A 49 6.93 1.86 8.35
N LEU A 50 5.71 2.27 7.97
CA LEU A 50 5.20 2.14 6.60
C LEU A 50 5.97 3.01 5.59
N ASP A 51 6.61 4.09 6.03
CA ASP A 51 7.44 4.92 5.16
C ASP A 51 8.68 4.16 4.63
N ASN A 52 9.13 3.13 5.33
CA ASN A 52 10.27 2.32 4.90
C ASN A 52 9.91 1.33 3.78
N MET A 53 8.62 1.12 3.51
CA MET A 53 8.16 0.14 2.51
C MET A 53 8.55 0.50 1.06
N GLU A 54 8.88 1.77 0.76
CA GLU A 54 9.26 2.24 -0.58
C GLU A 54 10.30 1.32 -1.24
N ILE A 55 11.32 0.89 -0.48
CA ILE A 55 12.43 0.08 -0.99
C ILE A 55 11.94 -1.29 -1.47
N HIS A 56 11.02 -1.92 -0.74
CA HIS A 56 10.47 -3.22 -1.12
C HIS A 56 9.55 -3.13 -2.32
N VAL A 57 8.73 -2.07 -2.39
CA VAL A 57 7.87 -1.85 -3.56
C VAL A 57 8.70 -1.53 -4.79
N SER A 58 9.76 -0.72 -4.65
CA SER A 58 10.69 -0.44 -5.74
C SER A 58 11.31 -1.72 -6.31
N LYS A 59 11.79 -2.62 -5.44
CA LYS A 59 12.32 -3.94 -5.84
C LYS A 59 11.27 -4.81 -6.53
N LEU A 60 10.03 -4.83 -6.02
CA LEU A 60 8.92 -5.55 -6.65
C LEU A 60 8.65 -5.02 -8.06
N MET A 61 8.64 -3.70 -8.24
CA MET A 61 8.43 -3.06 -9.53
C MET A 61 9.54 -3.38 -10.55
N THR A 62 10.80 -3.43 -10.11
CA THR A 62 11.91 -3.89 -10.95
C THR A 62 11.69 -5.32 -11.46
N ASN A 63 11.18 -6.22 -10.61
CA ASN A 63 10.90 -7.61 -10.97
C ASN A 63 9.69 -7.78 -11.90
N LEU A 64 8.82 -6.76 -12.01
CA LEU A 64 7.67 -6.76 -12.92
C LEU A 64 8.06 -6.38 -14.37
N ASN A 65 9.36 -6.38 -14.70
CA ASN A 65 9.94 -6.19 -16.03
C ASN A 65 9.48 -4.92 -16.78
N GLY A 66 9.23 -3.83 -16.05
CA GLY A 66 8.99 -2.51 -16.65
C GLY A 66 7.64 -2.34 -17.36
N SER A 67 6.71 -3.28 -17.18
CA SER A 67 5.35 -3.20 -17.77
C SER A 67 4.41 -2.24 -17.04
N ALA A 68 4.77 -1.80 -15.84
CA ALA A 68 3.93 -0.91 -15.06
C ALA A 68 3.91 0.49 -15.69
N ILE A 69 2.70 1.05 -15.83
CA ILE A 69 2.47 2.42 -16.32
C ILE A 69 1.89 3.34 -15.23
N CYS A 70 1.37 2.75 -14.15
CA CYS A 70 0.66 3.45 -13.10
C CYS A 70 0.83 2.73 -11.76
N ILE A 71 0.89 3.52 -10.68
CA ILE A 71 0.80 3.06 -9.31
C ILE A 71 -0.45 3.64 -8.65
N ILE A 72 -1.31 2.78 -8.14
CA ILE A 72 -2.52 3.16 -7.37
C ILE A 72 -2.24 2.86 -5.91
N THR A 73 -2.27 3.87 -5.05
CA THR A 73 -1.89 3.74 -3.63
C THR A 73 -2.81 4.50 -2.70
N ASN A 74 -2.84 4.09 -1.43
CA ASN A 74 -3.49 4.88 -0.39
C ASN A 74 -2.73 6.21 -0.21
N ILE A 75 -3.43 7.33 -0.07
CA ILE A 75 -2.81 8.66 0.11
C ILE A 75 -1.90 8.76 1.35
N ALA A 76 -2.09 7.90 2.34
CA ALA A 76 -1.22 7.83 3.51
C ALA A 76 0.22 7.39 3.17
N LEU A 77 0.41 6.68 2.05
CA LEU A 77 1.71 6.17 1.59
C LEU A 77 2.42 7.22 0.72
N LYS A 78 2.89 8.30 1.35
CA LYS A 78 3.47 9.47 0.67
C LYS A 78 4.65 9.12 -0.24
N TRP A 79 5.41 8.08 0.09
CA TRP A 79 6.54 7.62 -0.71
C TRP A 79 6.15 7.17 -2.12
N ALA A 80 4.89 6.82 -2.38
CA ALA A 80 4.42 6.40 -3.70
C ALA A 80 4.54 7.51 -4.76
N VAL A 81 4.40 8.79 -4.39
CA VAL A 81 4.65 9.94 -5.29
C VAL A 81 6.09 9.91 -5.78
N ASN A 82 7.02 9.75 -4.83
CA ASN A 82 8.45 9.75 -5.13
C ASN A 82 8.85 8.55 -5.97
N LEU A 83 8.30 7.36 -5.65
CA LEU A 83 8.54 6.15 -6.41
C LEU A 83 8.03 6.27 -7.86
N ALA A 84 6.79 6.74 -8.03
CA ALA A 84 6.21 6.96 -9.35
C ALA A 84 7.07 7.90 -10.21
N ARG A 85 7.51 9.01 -9.62
CA ARG A 85 8.39 9.97 -10.29
C ARG A 85 9.74 9.36 -10.68
N LYS A 86 10.38 8.59 -9.79
CA LYS A 86 11.67 7.92 -10.06
C LYS A 86 11.57 6.89 -11.20
N GLN A 87 10.40 6.28 -11.39
CA GLN A 87 10.15 5.25 -12.38
C GLN A 87 9.34 5.74 -13.59
N THR A 88 9.09 7.06 -13.69
CA THR A 88 8.31 7.68 -14.79
C THR A 88 6.90 7.08 -14.94
N LEU A 89 6.24 6.79 -13.82
CA LEU A 89 4.89 6.21 -13.76
C LEU A 89 3.83 7.28 -13.46
N GLN A 90 2.59 7.02 -13.89
CA GLN A 90 1.44 7.74 -13.35
C GLN A 90 1.19 7.34 -11.89
N SER A 91 0.67 8.27 -11.08
CA SER A 91 0.31 8.00 -9.68
C SER A 91 -1.14 8.39 -9.43
N VAL A 92 -1.88 7.47 -8.82
CA VAL A 92 -3.27 7.68 -8.40
C VAL A 92 -3.37 7.41 -6.90
N PHE A 93 -4.01 8.34 -6.19
CA PHE A 93 -4.21 8.24 -4.75
C PHE A 93 -5.66 7.92 -4.42
N LEU A 94 -5.84 6.91 -3.57
CA LEU A 94 -7.11 6.52 -3.02
C LEU A 94 -7.22 7.03 -1.58
N TRP A 95 -8.34 7.66 -1.28
CA TRP A 95 -8.78 7.96 0.08
C TRP A 95 -9.90 6.99 0.45
N PRO A 96 -9.63 5.94 1.24
CA PRO A 96 -10.66 4.94 1.56
C PRO A 96 -11.64 5.41 2.65
N MET A 97 -11.38 6.55 3.30
CA MET A 97 -12.26 7.10 4.34
C MET A 97 -13.30 8.06 3.74
N SER A 98 -14.19 8.61 4.58
CA SER A 98 -15.21 9.55 4.11
C SER A 98 -14.60 10.85 3.57
N VAL A 99 -15.30 11.48 2.63
CA VAL A 99 -14.94 12.81 2.09
C VAL A 99 -14.88 13.86 3.19
N THR A 100 -15.72 13.76 4.22
CA THR A 100 -15.66 14.63 5.40
C THR A 100 -14.32 14.51 6.12
N ASN A 101 -13.84 13.28 6.35
CA ASN A 101 -12.54 13.08 7.00
C ASN A 101 -11.39 13.60 6.12
N PHE A 102 -11.49 13.43 4.80
CA PHE A 102 -10.54 14.03 3.87
C PHE A 102 -10.50 15.55 4.00
N SER A 103 -11.68 16.20 3.99
CA SER A 103 -11.81 17.66 4.05
C SER A 103 -11.20 18.22 5.33
N ILE A 104 -11.46 17.60 6.50
CA ILE A 104 -10.88 18.00 7.79
C ILE A 104 -9.35 17.94 7.75
N LEU A 105 -8.77 16.87 7.20
CA LEU A 105 -7.32 16.69 7.18
C LEU A 105 -6.63 17.52 6.10
N TYR A 106 -7.32 17.83 5.01
CA TYR A 106 -6.83 18.70 3.95
C TYR A 106 -6.91 20.18 4.33
N HIS A 107 -7.86 20.55 5.20
CA HIS A 107 -8.05 21.89 5.73
C HIS A 107 -7.91 21.91 7.27
N PRO A 108 -6.70 21.74 7.82
CA PRO A 108 -6.51 21.60 9.27
C PRO A 108 -6.84 22.85 10.10
N ASN A 109 -7.19 23.98 9.47
CA ASN A 109 -7.41 25.29 10.10
C ASN A 109 -8.81 25.88 9.85
N THR A 110 -9.77 25.07 9.39
CA THR A 110 -11.22 25.42 9.40
C THR A 110 -11.89 24.82 10.60
#